data_AF-A0A5M3N5H3-F1
#
_entry.id   AF-A0A5M3N5H3-F1
#
_cell.length_a   1.000
_cell.length_b   1.000
_cell.length_c   1.000
_cell.angle_alpha   90.00
_cell.angle_beta   90.00
_cell.angle_gamma   90.00
#
_symmetry.space_group_name_H-M   'P 1'
#
loop_
_entity.id
_entity.type
_entity.pdbx_description
1 polymer ?
#
loop_
_entity_poly.entity_id
_entity_poly.type
_entity_poly.pdbx_seq_one_letter_code
_entity_poly.pdbx_strand_id
1 'polypeptide(L)'
;MKLTLISTLLALSGGILALDVQGTIRWNELCPSYDNLGNSRVVLDNGLASGRITRNGTFSIPDVPTGAYVLSVISHDYVFDQLLLDVADSESTPDVRSHIMGTSYSPSTSANLPYPVVLVPRHKNNYFTPHESFNLLGMFQNPMMLIMVLTGAMMLAMPYIMKNLDPQTLEELKGQQARVTSLQNSLQNGDLNAGLSALLAAEEEAKGSSTARAPPQVAPQQRKGARGAKRR
;
A
#
# COMPACT_ATOMS: atom_id res chain seq x y z
N MET A 1 -22.58 66.11 -27.75
CA MET A 1 -22.55 64.88 -26.91
C MET A 1 -22.52 63.57 -27.71
N LYS A 2 -21.95 63.53 -28.93
CA LYS A 2 -21.83 62.29 -29.74
C LYS A 2 -20.39 61.79 -29.92
N LEU A 3 -19.39 62.59 -29.52
CA LEU A 3 -17.97 62.28 -29.73
C LEU A 3 -17.32 61.50 -28.57
N THR A 4 -17.91 61.53 -27.38
CA THR A 4 -17.39 60.82 -26.20
C THR A 4 -17.74 59.34 -26.18
N LEU A 5 -18.75 58.92 -26.95
CA LEU A 5 -19.24 57.54 -27.00
C LEU A 5 -18.43 56.63 -27.94
N ILE A 6 -17.72 57.22 -28.91
CA ILE A 6 -16.85 56.49 -29.86
C ILE A 6 -15.47 56.23 -29.24
N SER A 7 -14.97 57.17 -28.41
CA SER A 7 -13.69 57.02 -27.70
C SER A 7 -13.71 55.87 -26.67
N THR A 8 -14.86 55.60 -26.05
CA THR A 8 -15.01 54.50 -25.09
C THR A 8 -15.11 53.12 -25.73
N LEU A 9 -15.41 53.02 -27.02
CA LEU A 9 -15.50 51.72 -27.72
C LEU A 9 -14.12 51.21 -28.19
N LEU A 10 -13.14 52.11 -28.38
CA LEU A 10 -11.79 51.77 -28.82
C LEU A 10 -10.82 51.44 -27.66
N ALA A 11 -11.28 51.54 -26.41
CA ALA A 11 -10.49 51.22 -25.22
C ALA A 11 -10.65 49.76 -24.75
N LEU A 12 -11.41 48.93 -25.48
CA LEU A 12 -11.71 47.54 -25.11
C LEU A 12 -11.07 46.50 -26.05
N SER A 13 -9.96 46.85 -26.70
CA SER A 13 -9.10 45.91 -27.43
C SER A 13 -7.73 45.84 -26.76
N GLY A 14 -7.70 45.47 -25.48
CA GLY A 14 -6.49 44.91 -24.91
C GLY A 14 -6.27 43.58 -25.62
N GLY A 15 -5.32 43.52 -26.56
CA GLY A 15 -4.93 42.29 -27.21
C GLY A 15 -4.48 41.31 -26.13
N ILE A 16 -5.33 40.34 -25.81
CA ILE A 16 -4.93 39.21 -25.00
C ILE A 16 -3.96 38.44 -25.89
N LEU A 17 -2.68 38.53 -25.57
CA LEU A 17 -1.65 37.65 -26.10
C LEU A 17 -2.06 36.24 -25.66
N ALA A 18 -2.60 35.48 -26.61
CA ALA A 18 -3.13 34.16 -26.40
C ALA A 18 -2.38 33.17 -27.32
N LEU A 19 -1.81 32.12 -26.72
CA LEU A 19 -1.11 31.04 -27.42
C LEU A 19 -2.02 29.81 -27.53
N ASP A 20 -1.99 29.14 -28.67
CA ASP A 20 -2.64 27.84 -28.85
C ASP A 20 -1.71 26.72 -28.37
N VAL A 21 -2.04 26.12 -27.22
CA VAL A 21 -1.27 25.00 -26.66
C VAL A 21 -1.65 23.73 -27.39
N GLN A 22 -0.67 23.07 -28.01
CA GLN A 22 -0.86 21.87 -28.81
C GLN A 22 -0.09 20.68 -28.22
N GLY A 23 -0.67 19.50 -28.38
CA GLY A 23 -0.02 18.27 -27.98
C GLY A 23 -0.70 17.03 -28.54
N THR A 24 -0.09 15.89 -28.25
CA THR A 24 -0.53 14.58 -28.71
C THR A 24 -0.46 13.55 -27.58
N ILE A 25 -1.37 12.60 -27.61
CA ILE A 25 -1.37 11.43 -26.74
C ILE A 25 -0.71 10.29 -27.51
N ARG A 26 0.37 9.75 -26.96
CA ARG A 26 1.04 8.57 -27.50
C ARG A 26 0.41 7.32 -26.88
N TRP A 27 -0.31 6.58 -27.72
CA TRP A 27 -0.94 5.31 -27.38
C TRP A 27 0.10 4.25 -26.99
N ASN A 28 -0.29 3.37 -26.08
CA ASN A 28 0.55 2.28 -25.55
C ASN A 28 -0.29 1.03 -25.27
N GLU A 29 0.33 0.01 -24.69
CA GLU A 29 -0.35 -1.24 -24.35
C GLU A 29 -1.50 -1.06 -23.33
N LEU A 30 -1.42 -0.04 -22.47
CA LEU A 30 -2.48 0.27 -21.50
C LEU A 30 -3.71 0.87 -22.18
N CYS A 31 -3.50 1.81 -23.09
CA CYS A 31 -4.55 2.44 -23.89
C CYS A 31 -4.19 2.36 -25.39
N PRO A 32 -4.60 1.28 -26.08
CA PRO A 32 -4.24 1.04 -27.48
C PRO A 32 -4.85 2.03 -28.48
N SER A 33 -6.01 2.61 -28.16
CA SER A 33 -6.77 3.46 -29.07
C SER A 33 -7.62 4.49 -28.31
N TYR A 34 -8.07 5.51 -29.03
CA TYR A 34 -8.96 6.56 -28.53
C TYR A 34 -10.26 5.99 -27.92
N ASP A 35 -10.81 4.93 -28.49
CA ASP A 35 -12.08 4.34 -28.04
C ASP A 35 -11.99 3.78 -26.61
N ASN A 36 -10.79 3.31 -26.20
CA ASN A 36 -10.55 2.84 -24.83
C ASN A 36 -10.39 3.99 -23.84
N LEU A 37 -9.88 5.15 -24.27
CA LEU A 37 -9.66 6.30 -23.40
C LEU A 37 -10.97 6.86 -22.82
N GLY A 38 -12.07 6.68 -23.56
CA GLY A 38 -13.40 7.17 -23.19
C GLY A 38 -13.51 8.69 -23.24
N ASN A 39 -14.54 9.23 -22.59
CA ASN A 39 -14.72 10.68 -22.51
C ASN A 39 -13.61 11.30 -21.67
N SER A 40 -12.70 12.00 -22.34
CA SER A 40 -11.50 12.58 -21.75
C SER A 40 -11.29 14.00 -22.25
N ARG A 41 -10.67 14.82 -21.40
CA ARG A 41 -10.42 16.24 -21.69
C ARG A 41 -9.05 16.63 -21.15
N VAL A 42 -8.32 17.42 -21.92
CA VAL A 42 -7.09 18.06 -21.46
C VAL A 42 -7.44 19.41 -20.85
N VAL A 43 -6.89 19.68 -19.67
CA VAL A 43 -7.26 20.82 -18.84
C VAL A 43 -6.01 21.51 -18.33
N LEU A 44 -6.04 22.85 -18.34
CA LEU A 44 -5.08 23.73 -17.67
C LEU A 44 -5.66 24.18 -16.33
N ASP A 45 -4.87 24.13 -15.26
CA ASP A 45 -5.18 24.63 -13.92
C ASP A 45 -6.60 24.30 -13.45
N ASN A 46 -6.90 23.02 -13.31
CA ASN A 46 -8.18 22.51 -12.78
C ASN A 46 -9.45 23.00 -13.52
N GLY A 47 -9.34 23.58 -14.71
CA GLY A 47 -10.51 23.96 -15.53
C GLY A 47 -10.45 25.35 -16.13
N LEU A 48 -9.39 26.12 -15.91
CA LEU A 48 -9.26 27.48 -16.41
C LEU A 48 -9.36 27.55 -17.93
N ALA A 49 -8.66 26.64 -18.61
CA ALA A 49 -8.79 26.41 -20.03
C ALA A 49 -8.81 24.91 -20.30
N SER A 50 -9.47 24.50 -21.39
CA SER A 50 -9.61 23.08 -21.68
C SER A 50 -9.78 22.79 -23.16
N GLY A 51 -9.25 21.65 -23.59
CA GLY A 51 -9.28 21.18 -24.96
C GLY A 51 -9.73 19.74 -25.03
N ARG A 52 -10.39 19.38 -26.14
CA ARG A 52 -10.85 18.01 -26.38
C ARG A 52 -9.81 17.24 -27.19
N ILE A 53 -9.71 15.95 -26.90
CA ILE A 53 -8.81 15.03 -27.60
C ILE A 53 -9.54 14.53 -28.86
N THR A 54 -8.85 14.59 -29.99
CA THR A 54 -9.34 14.05 -31.26
C THR A 54 -9.10 12.54 -31.35
N ARG A 55 -9.76 11.86 -32.31
CA ARG A 55 -9.58 10.42 -32.53
C ARG A 55 -8.13 10.03 -32.86
N ASN A 56 -7.36 10.96 -33.43
CA ASN A 56 -5.95 10.77 -33.75
C ASN A 56 -5.04 10.92 -32.53
N GLY A 57 -5.59 11.26 -31.36
CA GLY A 57 -4.83 11.52 -30.13
C GLY A 57 -4.27 12.93 -30.03
N THR A 58 -4.54 13.81 -31.00
CA THR A 58 -4.11 15.21 -30.93
C THR A 58 -5.07 16.03 -30.10
N PHE A 59 -4.58 17.08 -29.43
CA PHE A 59 -5.41 18.04 -28.73
C PHE A 59 -4.84 19.45 -28.91
N SER A 60 -5.72 20.44 -28.84
CA SER A 60 -5.37 21.85 -28.84
C SER A 60 -6.23 22.60 -27.83
N ILE A 61 -5.62 23.46 -27.04
CA ILE A 61 -6.29 24.38 -26.13
C ILE A 61 -6.08 25.78 -26.69
N PRO A 62 -7.13 26.40 -27.26
CA PRO A 62 -7.00 27.73 -27.83
C PRO A 62 -6.98 28.80 -26.74
N ASP A 63 -6.48 29.97 -27.12
CA ASP A 63 -6.58 31.22 -26.36
C ASP A 63 -5.98 31.16 -24.93
N VAL A 64 -4.82 30.52 -24.76
CA VAL A 64 -4.15 30.43 -23.44
C VAL A 64 -3.34 31.71 -23.19
N PRO A 65 -3.63 32.50 -22.15
CA PRO A 65 -2.88 33.71 -21.85
C PRO A 65 -1.45 33.39 -21.37
N THR A 66 -0.60 34.40 -21.30
CA THR A 66 0.76 34.25 -20.76
C THR A 66 0.71 33.96 -19.25
N GLY A 67 1.53 33.00 -18.82
CA GLY A 67 1.54 32.51 -17.44
C GLY A 67 2.04 31.07 -17.31
N ALA A 68 2.17 30.62 -16.06
CA ALA A 68 2.52 29.25 -15.73
C ALA A 68 1.25 28.46 -15.38
N TYR A 69 1.05 27.32 -16.04
CA TYR A 69 -0.13 26.46 -15.93
C TYR A 69 0.26 25.01 -15.72
N VAL A 70 -0.57 24.26 -15.02
CA VAL A 70 -0.47 22.80 -14.94
C VAL A 70 -1.41 22.15 -15.94
N LEU A 71 -0.82 21.50 -16.93
CA LEU A 71 -1.51 20.65 -17.88
C LEU A 71 -1.79 19.29 -17.26
N SER A 72 -3.05 18.87 -17.31
CA SER A 72 -3.49 17.56 -16.86
C SER A 72 -4.53 16.97 -17.82
N VAL A 73 -4.63 15.65 -17.86
CA VAL A 73 -5.68 14.96 -18.62
C VAL A 73 -6.65 14.37 -17.62
N ILE A 74 -7.92 14.76 -17.74
CA ILE A 74 -9.02 14.19 -16.98
C ILE A 74 -9.62 13.07 -17.81
N SER A 75 -9.47 11.85 -17.32
CA SER A 75 -10.07 10.64 -17.87
C SER A 75 -10.62 9.78 -16.74
N HIS A 76 -11.58 8.91 -17.08
CA HIS A 76 -12.18 7.98 -16.11
C HIS A 76 -11.20 6.85 -15.78
N ASP A 77 -10.79 6.05 -16.76
CA ASP A 77 -10.04 4.83 -16.48
C ASP A 77 -8.53 4.99 -16.48
N TYR A 78 -7.99 6.11 -16.97
CA TYR A 78 -6.56 6.28 -17.20
C TYR A 78 -5.98 7.46 -16.44
N VAL A 79 -4.70 7.34 -16.08
CA VAL A 79 -3.93 8.40 -15.41
C VAL A 79 -2.76 8.82 -16.30
N PHE A 80 -2.54 10.12 -16.38
CA PHE A 80 -1.47 10.76 -17.13
C PHE A 80 -0.58 11.57 -16.18
N ASP A 81 0.66 11.80 -16.60
CA ASP A 81 1.55 12.73 -15.89
C ASP A 81 1.02 14.16 -16.05
N GLN A 82 1.22 14.96 -14.99
CA GLN A 82 0.95 16.39 -15.03
C GLN A 82 2.21 17.12 -15.51
N LEU A 83 2.03 18.15 -16.33
CA LEU A 83 3.14 18.94 -16.85
C LEU A 83 2.95 20.41 -16.48
N LEU A 84 4.04 21.07 -16.14
CA LEU A 84 4.09 22.51 -15.95
C LEU A 84 4.41 23.16 -17.29
N LEU A 85 3.50 23.97 -17.78
CA LEU A 85 3.64 24.78 -18.98
C LEU A 85 3.91 26.22 -18.56
N ASP A 86 5.00 26.79 -19.04
CA ASP A 86 5.35 28.19 -18.83
C ASP A 86 5.27 28.92 -20.17
N VAL A 87 4.20 29.71 -20.31
CA VAL A 87 3.88 30.46 -21.53
C VAL A 87 4.40 31.88 -21.35
N ALA A 88 5.61 32.12 -21.86
CA ALA A 88 6.26 33.42 -21.77
C ALA A 88 5.60 34.47 -22.67
N ASP A 89 5.40 34.13 -23.94
CA ASP A 89 4.83 35.01 -24.97
C ASP A 89 4.04 34.21 -26.02
N SER A 90 3.10 34.86 -26.72
CA SER A 90 2.21 34.21 -27.69
C SER A 90 2.87 33.74 -28.97
N GLU A 91 4.03 34.30 -29.32
CA GLU A 91 4.79 33.86 -30.50
C GLU A 91 5.91 32.87 -30.14
N SER A 92 6.18 32.69 -28.84
CA SER A 92 7.25 31.83 -28.35
C SER A 92 6.78 30.39 -28.11
N THR A 93 7.67 29.42 -28.29
CA THR A 93 7.41 28.04 -27.87
C THR A 93 7.34 27.98 -26.35
N PRO A 94 6.29 27.38 -25.77
CA PRO A 94 6.13 27.32 -24.32
C PRO A 94 7.16 26.36 -23.73
N ASP A 95 7.67 26.70 -22.54
CA ASP A 95 8.58 25.82 -21.80
C ASP A 95 7.75 24.75 -21.08
N VAL A 96 8.05 23.48 -21.35
CA VAL A 96 7.31 22.33 -20.83
C VAL A 96 8.19 21.59 -19.84
N ARG A 97 7.68 21.33 -18.64
CA ARG A 97 8.39 20.60 -17.58
C ARG A 97 7.48 19.57 -16.94
N SER A 98 8.06 18.56 -16.28
CA SER A 98 7.26 17.64 -15.47
C SER A 98 6.77 18.32 -14.19
N HIS A 99 5.52 18.10 -13.82
CA HIS A 99 4.94 18.60 -12.58
C HIS A 99 4.63 17.43 -11.64
N ILE A 100 5.12 17.52 -10.41
CA ILE A 100 4.79 16.58 -9.34
C ILE A 100 3.91 17.32 -8.34
N MET A 101 2.81 16.68 -7.95
CA MET A 101 1.89 17.27 -6.99
C MET A 101 2.59 17.61 -5.67
N GLY A 102 2.37 18.83 -5.18
CA GLY A 102 3.03 19.37 -3.99
C GLY A 102 4.35 20.11 -4.26
N THR A 103 4.78 20.25 -5.52
CA THR A 103 5.91 21.12 -5.89
C THR A 103 5.44 22.54 -6.21
N SER A 104 6.24 23.54 -5.84
CA SER A 104 5.95 24.94 -6.18
C SER A 104 6.04 25.19 -7.69
N TYR A 105 5.26 26.15 -8.19
CA TYR A 105 5.25 26.60 -9.58
C TYR A 105 6.51 27.40 -10.00
N SER A 106 7.42 27.69 -9.05
CA SER A 106 8.71 28.34 -9.32
C SER A 106 9.60 27.41 -10.14
N PRO A 107 10.47 27.93 -11.05
CA PRO A 107 11.34 27.11 -11.87
C PRO A 107 12.17 26.15 -11.00
N SER A 108 11.75 24.88 -10.99
CA SER A 108 12.53 23.80 -10.43
C SER A 108 13.56 23.35 -11.47
N THR A 109 14.66 22.74 -11.02
CA THR A 109 15.74 22.16 -11.85
C THR A 109 15.28 20.94 -12.69
N SER A 110 13.99 20.84 -13.02
CA SER A 110 13.44 19.79 -13.85
C SER A 110 13.87 19.96 -15.30
N ALA A 111 14.13 18.84 -15.98
CA ALA A 111 14.51 18.84 -17.38
C ALA A 111 13.35 19.35 -18.25
N ASN A 112 13.68 20.15 -19.25
CA ASN A 112 12.75 20.65 -20.25
C ASN A 112 12.28 19.50 -21.17
N LEU A 113 10.98 19.41 -21.43
CA LEU A 113 10.37 18.47 -22.36
C LEU A 113 10.15 19.13 -23.72
N PRO A 114 10.30 18.38 -24.82
CA PRO A 114 10.07 18.93 -26.15
C PRO A 114 8.61 19.34 -26.35
N TYR A 115 8.42 20.43 -27.09
CA TYR A 115 7.13 20.90 -27.59
C TYR A 115 7.00 20.57 -29.10
N PRO A 116 5.83 20.14 -29.62
CA PRO A 116 4.53 19.97 -28.95
C PRO A 116 4.53 18.82 -27.93
N VAL A 117 3.68 18.96 -26.92
CA VAL A 117 3.66 18.06 -25.76
C VAL A 117 3.24 16.66 -26.17
N VAL A 118 3.93 15.64 -25.66
CA VAL A 118 3.55 14.22 -25.83
C VAL A 118 3.18 13.61 -24.48
N LEU A 119 1.90 13.30 -24.31
CA LEU A 119 1.37 12.67 -23.11
C LEU A 119 1.23 11.16 -23.29
N VAL A 120 1.54 10.40 -22.24
CA VAL A 120 1.49 8.93 -22.27
C VAL A 120 0.61 8.44 -21.12
N PRO A 121 -0.35 7.54 -21.37
CA PRO A 121 -1.11 6.88 -20.31
C PRO A 121 -0.15 6.08 -19.41
N ARG A 122 -0.13 6.35 -18.11
CA ARG A 122 0.79 5.70 -17.15
C ARG A 122 0.17 4.54 -16.40
N HIS A 123 -1.08 4.68 -16.01
CA HIS A 123 -1.78 3.69 -15.20
C HIS A 123 -3.25 3.60 -15.60
N LYS A 124 -3.84 2.42 -15.39
CA LYS A 124 -5.27 2.20 -15.51
C LYS A 124 -5.87 2.08 -14.11
N ASN A 125 -6.82 2.95 -13.78
CA ASN A 125 -7.49 2.93 -12.50
C ASN A 125 -8.35 1.67 -12.36
N ASN A 126 -8.16 0.95 -11.25
CA ASN A 126 -9.06 -0.11 -10.83
C ASN A 126 -9.93 0.41 -9.69
N TYR A 127 -11.19 0.70 -10.02
CA TYR A 127 -12.18 1.15 -9.05
C TYR A 127 -12.82 0.01 -8.25
N PHE A 128 -12.62 -1.24 -8.67
CA PHE A 128 -13.26 -2.39 -8.06
C PHE A 128 -12.28 -3.15 -7.17
N THR A 129 -12.63 -3.22 -5.89
CA THR A 129 -12.00 -4.14 -4.95
C THR A 129 -12.80 -5.44 -4.98
N PRO A 130 -12.19 -6.58 -5.37
CA PRO A 130 -12.90 -7.85 -5.34
C PRO A 130 -13.35 -8.18 -3.91
N HIS A 131 -14.56 -8.72 -3.78
CA HIS A 131 -15.03 -9.23 -2.50
C HIS A 131 -14.18 -10.43 -2.06
N GLU A 132 -13.97 -10.57 -0.76
CA GLU A 132 -13.31 -11.75 -0.19
C GLU A 132 -14.13 -12.99 -0.53
N SER A 133 -13.64 -13.80 -1.47
CA SER A 133 -14.25 -15.08 -1.82
C SER A 133 -14.01 -16.09 -0.70
N PHE A 134 -14.99 -16.96 -0.46
CA PHE A 134 -14.88 -18.02 0.53
C PHE A 134 -13.72 -18.97 0.20
N ASN A 135 -12.58 -18.79 0.87
CA ASN A 135 -11.39 -19.61 0.67
C ASN A 135 -11.35 -20.73 1.70
N LEU A 136 -11.95 -21.88 1.35
CA LEU A 136 -11.95 -23.09 2.19
C LEU A 136 -10.54 -23.54 2.61
N LEU A 137 -9.58 -23.47 1.67
CA LEU A 137 -8.20 -23.87 1.94
C LEU A 137 -7.52 -22.89 2.89
N GLY A 138 -7.76 -21.58 2.71
CA GLY A 138 -7.30 -20.54 3.62
C GLY A 138 -7.96 -20.63 5.01
N MET A 139 -9.22 -21.07 5.08
CA MET A 139 -9.91 -21.33 6.33
C MET A 139 -9.30 -22.52 7.07
N PHE A 140 -8.92 -23.60 6.38
CA PHE A 140 -8.23 -24.74 7.01
C PHE A 140 -6.79 -24.40 7.45
N GLN A 141 -6.11 -23.49 6.75
CA GLN A 141 -4.79 -22.99 7.17
C GLN A 141 -4.87 -22.03 8.38
N ASN A 142 -6.07 -21.58 8.74
CA ASN A 142 -6.23 -20.71 9.91
C ASN A 142 -6.04 -21.54 11.20
N PRO A 143 -5.06 -21.19 12.07
CA PRO A 143 -4.77 -21.95 13.29
C PRO A 143 -5.99 -22.09 14.22
N MET A 144 -6.89 -21.10 14.21
CA MET A 144 -8.12 -21.18 15.01
C MET A 144 -9.05 -22.30 14.56
N MET A 145 -9.20 -22.49 13.24
CA MET A 145 -10.05 -23.55 12.69
C MET A 145 -9.45 -24.93 12.94
N LEU A 146 -8.13 -25.09 12.83
CA LEU A 146 -7.44 -26.34 13.14
C LEU A 146 -7.61 -26.72 14.62
N ILE A 147 -7.44 -25.77 15.53
CA ILE A 147 -7.66 -25.99 16.96
C ILE A 147 -9.12 -26.38 17.21
N MET A 148 -10.09 -25.70 16.59
CA MET A 148 -11.51 -26.06 16.72
C MET A 148 -11.82 -27.47 16.22
N VAL A 149 -11.29 -27.87 15.06
CA VAL A 149 -11.49 -29.23 14.53
C VAL A 149 -10.81 -30.28 15.41
N LEU A 150 -9.57 -30.02 15.86
CA LEU A 150 -8.82 -30.93 16.73
C LEU A 150 -9.53 -31.12 18.07
N THR A 151 -9.94 -30.02 18.71
CA THR A 151 -10.66 -30.06 19.99
C THR A 151 -12.02 -30.75 19.85
N GLY A 152 -12.77 -30.46 18.78
CA GLY A 152 -14.02 -31.16 18.47
C GLY A 152 -13.82 -32.67 18.27
N ALA A 153 -12.77 -33.08 17.55
CA ALA A 153 -12.44 -34.49 17.36
C ALA A 153 -12.04 -35.17 18.68
N MET A 154 -11.24 -34.50 19.52
CA MET A 154 -10.90 -35.01 20.86
C MET A 154 -12.14 -35.18 21.74
N MET A 155 -13.07 -34.23 21.74
CA MET A 155 -14.31 -34.32 22.52
C MET A 155 -15.13 -35.58 22.16
N LEU A 156 -15.16 -35.94 20.87
CA LEU A 156 -15.83 -37.16 20.40
C LEU A 156 -15.04 -38.43 20.71
N ALA A 157 -13.71 -38.37 20.71
CA ALA A 157 -12.84 -39.51 20.99
C ALA A 157 -12.74 -39.85 22.49
N MET A 158 -12.77 -38.84 23.36
CA MET A 158 -12.67 -39.00 24.82
C MET A 158 -13.58 -40.08 25.42
N PRO A 159 -14.89 -40.15 25.12
CA PRO A 159 -15.75 -41.19 25.69
C PRO A 159 -15.38 -42.61 25.25
N TYR A 160 -14.72 -42.79 24.10
CA TYR A 160 -14.22 -44.08 23.64
C TYR A 160 -12.89 -44.44 24.30
N ILE A 161 -12.04 -43.44 24.54
CA ILE A 161 -10.77 -43.61 25.24
C ILE A 161 -11.03 -44.00 26.70
N MET A 162 -11.89 -43.26 27.42
CA MET A 162 -12.20 -43.52 28.84
C MET A 162 -12.83 -44.90 29.10
N LYS A 163 -13.52 -45.49 28.12
CA LYS A 163 -14.12 -46.82 28.24
C LYS A 163 -13.11 -47.96 28.15
N ASN A 164 -11.94 -47.72 27.54
CA ASN A 164 -10.92 -48.74 27.30
C ASN A 164 -9.65 -48.54 28.15
N LEU A 165 -9.70 -47.67 29.17
CA LEU A 165 -8.56 -47.33 30.02
C LEU A 165 -8.64 -48.00 31.40
N ASP A 166 -7.47 -48.36 31.94
CA ASP A 166 -7.30 -48.98 33.25
C ASP A 166 -7.54 -47.97 34.40
N PRO A 167 -8.00 -48.40 35.59
CA PRO A 167 -8.42 -47.52 36.68
C PRO A 167 -7.31 -46.60 37.22
N GLN A 168 -6.03 -47.00 37.13
CA GLN A 168 -4.90 -46.15 37.53
C GLN A 168 -4.71 -44.94 36.59
N THR A 169 -4.89 -45.15 35.28
CA THR A 169 -4.76 -44.06 34.29
C THR A 169 -5.93 -43.06 34.34
N LEU A 170 -7.09 -43.48 34.86
CA LEU A 170 -8.24 -42.60 35.07
C LEU A 170 -8.02 -41.60 36.21
N GLU A 171 -7.26 -41.97 37.25
CA GLU A 171 -6.92 -41.05 38.35
C GLU A 171 -5.93 -39.98 37.89
N GLU A 172 -4.93 -40.36 37.09
CA GLU A 172 -3.98 -39.42 36.48
C GLU A 172 -4.67 -38.45 35.51
N LEU A 173 -5.59 -38.96 34.67
CA LEU A 173 -6.38 -38.12 33.76
C LEU A 173 -7.33 -37.17 34.50
N LYS A 174 -7.94 -37.59 35.61
CA LYS A 174 -8.75 -36.68 36.46
C LYS A 174 -7.90 -35.54 37.04
N GLY A 175 -6.66 -35.84 37.45
CA GLY A 175 -5.71 -34.84 37.92
C GLY A 175 -5.35 -33.82 36.83
N GLN A 176 -5.10 -34.29 35.60
CA GLN A 176 -4.84 -33.42 34.45
C GLN A 176 -6.07 -32.61 34.02
N GLN A 177 -7.26 -33.19 34.07
CA GLN A 177 -8.51 -32.53 33.68
C GLN A 177 -8.89 -31.38 34.62
N ALA A 178 -8.62 -31.51 35.92
CA ALA A 178 -8.80 -30.43 36.88
C ALA A 178 -7.94 -29.19 36.53
N ARG A 179 -6.71 -29.40 36.03
CA ARG A 179 -5.79 -28.33 35.62
C ARG A 179 -6.18 -27.68 34.29
N VAL A 180 -6.63 -28.46 33.31
CA VAL A 180 -7.17 -27.91 32.05
C VAL A 180 -8.42 -27.07 32.33
N THR A 181 -9.26 -27.50 33.28
CA THR A 181 -10.45 -26.74 33.71
C THR A 181 -10.06 -25.42 34.39
N SER A 182 -9.02 -25.41 35.22
CA SER A 182 -8.54 -24.17 35.84
C SER A 182 -7.96 -23.19 34.82
N LEU A 183 -7.22 -23.69 33.83
CA LEU A 183 -6.74 -22.91 32.69
C LEU A 183 -7.91 -22.31 31.90
N GLN A 184 -8.93 -23.10 31.60
CA GLN A 184 -10.10 -22.65 30.86
C GLN A 184 -10.89 -21.57 31.61
N ASN A 185 -11.05 -21.71 32.93
CA ASN A 185 -11.70 -20.70 33.77
C ASN A 185 -10.90 -19.38 33.82
N SER A 186 -9.56 -19.44 33.88
CA SER A 186 -8.71 -18.24 33.87
C SER A 186 -8.78 -17.48 32.53
N LEU A 187 -8.82 -18.20 31.40
CA LEU A 187 -8.97 -17.61 30.06
C LEU A 187 -10.35 -16.96 29.85
N GLN A 188 -11.42 -17.60 30.34
CA GLN A 188 -12.77 -17.04 30.25
C GLN A 188 -12.95 -15.78 31.11
N ASN A 189 -12.27 -15.73 32.25
CA ASN A 189 -12.36 -14.60 33.19
C ASN A 189 -11.33 -13.48 32.90
N GLY A 190 -10.52 -13.61 31.85
CA GLY A 190 -9.53 -12.60 31.45
C GLY A 190 -8.28 -12.54 32.33
N ASP A 191 -8.04 -13.54 33.19
CA ASP A 191 -6.86 -13.62 34.06
C ASP A 191 -5.72 -14.38 33.36
N LEU A 192 -5.01 -13.67 32.48
CA LEU A 192 -3.91 -14.22 31.69
C LEU A 192 -2.70 -14.63 32.55
N ASN A 193 -2.52 -14.04 33.74
CA ASN A 193 -1.42 -14.37 34.64
C ASN A 193 -1.62 -15.73 35.30
N ALA A 194 -2.82 -15.98 35.82
CA ALA A 194 -3.17 -17.30 36.35
C ALA A 194 -3.13 -18.38 35.25
N GLY A 195 -3.56 -18.03 34.03
CA GLY A 195 -3.47 -18.90 32.86
C GLY A 195 -2.04 -19.25 32.46
N LEU A 196 -1.13 -18.28 32.46
CA LEU A 196 0.29 -18.50 32.14
C LEU A 196 1.01 -19.28 33.24
N SER A 197 0.73 -19.00 34.52
CA SER A 197 1.31 -19.74 35.65
C SER A 197 0.91 -21.21 35.66
N ALA A 198 -0.34 -21.52 35.35
CA ALA A 198 -0.79 -22.91 35.24
C ALA A 198 -0.20 -23.63 34.01
N LEU A 199 0.14 -22.91 32.94
CA LEU A 199 0.82 -23.46 31.76
C LEU A 199 2.32 -23.70 32.00
N LEU A 200 2.99 -22.79 32.73
CA LEU A 200 4.40 -22.96 33.12
C LEU A 200 4.56 -24.12 34.11
N ALA A 201 3.62 -24.29 35.04
CA ALA A 201 3.57 -25.43 35.94
C ALA A 201 3.35 -26.76 35.19
N ALA A 202 2.66 -26.73 34.04
CA ALA A 202 2.53 -27.89 33.16
C ALA A 202 3.84 -28.23 32.42
N GLU A 203 4.65 -27.22 32.09
CA GLU A 203 5.96 -27.42 31.45
C GLU A 203 7.02 -27.96 32.44
N GLU A 204 6.96 -27.58 33.72
CA GLU A 204 7.83 -28.14 34.75
C GLU A 204 7.55 -29.62 35.04
N GLU A 205 6.28 -30.07 35.05
CA GLU A 205 5.96 -31.49 35.26
C GLU A 205 6.29 -32.36 34.03
N ALA A 206 6.14 -31.85 32.81
CA ALA A 206 6.56 -32.57 31.60
C ALA A 206 8.08 -32.82 31.54
N LYS A 207 8.89 -31.97 32.21
CA LYS A 207 10.32 -32.21 32.44
C LYS A 207 10.61 -33.14 33.62
N GLY A 208 9.66 -33.32 34.55
CA GLY A 208 9.80 -34.15 35.75
C GLY A 208 9.75 -35.67 35.49
N SER A 209 9.17 -36.12 34.37
CA SER A 209 9.18 -37.55 33.97
C SER A 209 10.45 -37.98 33.22
N SER A 210 11.44 -37.10 33.06
CA SER A 210 12.75 -37.45 32.50
C SER A 210 13.88 -36.78 33.28
N THR A 211 14.72 -37.60 33.90
CA THR A 211 16.04 -37.28 34.51
C THR A 211 16.10 -37.49 36.02
N ALA A 212 16.02 -38.75 36.44
CA ALA A 212 16.93 -39.23 37.47
C ALA A 212 18.34 -39.37 36.86
N ARG A 213 19.18 -38.34 36.95
CA ARG A 213 20.65 -38.49 36.92
C ARG A 213 21.35 -37.27 37.53
N ALA A 214 22.00 -37.49 38.66
CA ALA A 214 22.88 -36.54 39.31
C ALA A 214 24.03 -36.11 38.37
N PRO A 215 24.48 -34.84 38.39
CA PRO A 215 25.68 -34.43 37.67
C PRO A 215 26.95 -34.85 38.44
N PRO A 216 28.00 -35.37 37.77
CA PRO A 216 29.26 -35.71 38.42
C PRO A 216 30.11 -34.46 38.67
N GLN A 217 30.70 -34.42 39.86
CA GLN A 217 31.76 -33.50 40.27
C GLN A 217 33.06 -33.77 39.49
N VAL A 218 33.73 -32.74 38.97
CA VAL A 218 35.19 -32.78 38.70
C VAL A 218 35.82 -31.44 39.08
N ALA A 219 36.88 -31.52 39.88
CA ALA A 219 37.65 -30.47 40.54
C ALA A 219 38.63 -29.72 39.59
N PRO A 220 39.26 -28.61 40.03
CA PRO A 220 39.97 -27.66 39.15
C PRO A 220 41.43 -28.06 38.91
N GLN A 221 41.94 -27.85 37.69
CA GLN A 221 43.37 -28.00 37.37
C GLN A 221 44.04 -26.64 37.07
N GLN A 222 45.05 -26.38 37.88
CA GLN A 222 46.00 -25.28 37.80
C GLN A 222 47.34 -25.86 37.32
N ARG A 223 48.01 -25.27 36.31
CA ARG A 223 49.46 -24.98 36.30
C ARG A 223 50.01 -24.40 34.99
N LYS A 224 50.55 -23.18 35.14
CA LYS A 224 51.88 -22.68 34.72
C LYS A 224 52.34 -22.86 33.26
N GLY A 225 52.22 -21.77 32.48
CA GLY A 225 53.27 -20.77 32.24
C GLY A 225 54.46 -21.11 31.32
N ALA A 226 54.63 -20.33 30.24
CA ALA A 226 55.92 -19.75 29.83
C ALA A 226 55.80 -18.71 28.67
N ARG A 227 56.26 -17.49 28.95
CA ARG A 227 57.12 -16.58 28.14
C ARG A 227 56.68 -16.14 26.72
N GLY A 228 56.38 -14.84 26.60
CA GLY A 228 57.37 -13.84 26.13
C GLY A 228 57.17 -13.16 24.76
N ALA A 229 57.30 -11.82 24.79
CA ALA A 229 57.67 -10.90 23.69
C ALA A 229 56.60 -10.61 22.60
N LYS A 230 56.43 -9.41 22.01
CA LYS A 230 56.99 -8.04 22.13
C LYS A 230 56.21 -7.17 21.12
N ARG A 231 55.85 -5.94 21.52
CA ARG A 231 55.62 -4.70 20.74
C ARG A 231 55.19 -4.81 19.26
N ARG A 232 54.07 -4.18 18.92
CA ARG A 232 54.04 -2.90 18.19
C ARG A 232 52.66 -2.25 18.34
#